data_AF-A0A2V5U8Q3-F1
#
_entry.id   AF-A0A2V5U8Q3-F1
#
_cell.length_a   1.000
_cell.length_b   1.000
_cell.length_c   1.000
_cell.angle_alpha   90.00
_cell.angle_beta   90.00
_cell.angle_gamma   90.00
#
_symmetry.space_group_name_H-M   'P 1'
#
loop_
_entity.id
_entity.type
_entity.pdbx_description
1 polymer ?
#
loop_
_entity_poly.entity_id
_entity_poly.type
_entity_poly.pdbx_seq_one_letter_code
_entity_poly.pdbx_strand_id
1 'polypeptide(L)' 'MSEDVEICYNLVTELQRYKRVSDATYPRAVKRFGEKGVLDIVGITSYFASLAMVMNTTRMSMPSSGKRLSRFPE' A
#
# COMPACT_ATOMS: atom_id res chain seq x y z
N MET A 1 12.48 6.10 10.99
CA MET A 1 11.85 4.95 10.30
C MET A 1 12.93 3.88 10.16
N SER A 2 12.65 2.59 10.38
CA SER A 2 13.66 1.56 10.10
C SER A 2 13.88 1.42 8.59
N GLU A 3 15.05 0.89 8.21
CA GLU A 3 15.40 0.67 6.79
C GLU A 3 14.33 -0.17 6.06
N ASP A 4 13.83 -1.22 6.71
CA ASP A 4 12.78 -2.09 6.16
C ASP A 4 11.50 -1.30 5.84
N VAL A 5 11.09 -0.44 6.76
CA VAL A 5 9.88 0.36 6.60
C VAL A 5 10.09 1.40 5.49
N GLU A 6 11.28 1.97 5.36
CA GLU A 6 11.63 2.88 4.27
C GLU A 6 11.55 2.20 2.90
N ILE A 7 12.16 1.02 2.75
CA ILE A 7 12.15 0.29 1.48
C ILE A 7 10.72 -0.09 1.08
N CYS A 8 9.93 -0.61 2.03
CA CYS A 8 8.53 -0.94 1.78
C CYS A 8 7.70 0.32 1.44
N TYR A 9 7.88 1.41 2.19
CA TYR A 9 7.19 2.67 1.94
C TYR A 9 7.47 3.22 0.54
N ASN A 10 8.74 3.23 0.11
CA ASN A 10 9.13 3.72 -1.22
C ASN A 10 8.54 2.84 -2.32
N LEU A 11 8.64 1.51 -2.19
CA LEU A 11 8.07 0.55 -3.13
C LEU A 11 6.56 0.79 -3.34
N VAL A 12 5.80 0.86 -2.24
CA VAL A 12 4.35 1.02 -2.29
C VAL A 12 3.96 2.43 -2.78
N THR A 13 4.73 3.45 -2.39
CA THR A 13 4.48 4.83 -2.84
C THR A 13 4.65 4.97 -4.35
N GLU A 14 5.74 4.42 -4.91
CA GLU A 14 5.96 4.43 -6.36
C GLU A 14 4.89 3.63 -7.10
N LEU A 15 4.59 2.42 -6.62
CA LEU A 15 3.56 1.57 -7.19
C LEU A 15 2.20 2.28 -7.21
N GLN A 16 1.78 2.90 -6.11
CA GLN A 16 0.48 3.56 -6.04
C GLN A 16 0.41 4.84 -6.88
N ARG A 17 1.49 5.63 -6.93
CA ARG A 17 1.52 6.91 -7.68
C ARG A 17 1.69 6.72 -9.17
N TYR A 18 2.59 5.83 -9.58
CA TYR A 18 3.02 5.70 -10.97
C TYR A 18 2.60 4.39 -11.63
N LYS A 19 2.03 3.45 -10.86
CA LYS A 19 1.65 2.10 -11.34
C LYS A 19 2.83 1.30 -11.88
N ARG A 20 4.04 1.69 -11.49
CA ARG A 20 5.34 1.08 -11.81
C ARG A 20 6.33 1.39 -10.71
N VAL A 21 7.39 0.60 -10.62
CA VAL A 21 8.49 0.77 -9.66
C VAL A 21 9.77 1.06 -10.44
N SER A 22 10.61 1.95 -9.91
CA SER A 22 11.88 2.33 -10.53
C SER A 22 12.96 1.25 -10.38
N ASP A 23 13.95 1.30 -11.28
CA ASP A 23 15.13 0.42 -11.25
C ASP A 23 16.01 0.63 -10.01
N ALA A 24 15.85 1.76 -9.29
CA ALA A 24 16.51 1.98 -8.01
C ALA A 24 15.77 1.29 -6.86
N THR A 25 14.44 1.28 -6.89
CA THR A 25 13.60 0.80 -5.79
C THR A 25 13.38 -0.71 -5.86
N TYR A 26 13.15 -1.27 -7.05
CA TYR A 26 12.84 -2.71 -7.19
C TYR A 26 13.98 -3.62 -6.71
N PRO A 27 15.25 -3.45 -7.14
CA PRO A 27 16.35 -4.31 -6.68
C PRO A 27 16.61 -4.18 -5.17
N ARG A 28 16.43 -2.98 -4.59
CA ARG A 28 16.54 -2.77 -3.13
C ARG A 28 15.46 -3.56 -2.39
N ALA A 29 14.23 -3.53 -2.88
CA ALA A 29 13.13 -4.29 -2.30
C ALA A 29 13.33 -5.81 -2.43
N VAL A 30 13.75 -6.30 -3.60
CA VAL A 30 14.07 -7.72 -3.81
C VAL A 30 15.24 -8.16 -2.91
N LYS A 31 16.29 -7.35 -2.78
CA LYS A 31 17.41 -7.66 -1.88
C LYS A 31 16.96 -7.80 -0.44
N ARG A 32 16.00 -6.98 0.01
CA ARG A 32 15.53 -7.00 1.40
C ARG A 32 14.47 -8.05 1.69
N PHE A 33 13.52 -8.24 0.79
CA PHE A 33 12.31 -9.05 1.00
C PHE A 33 12.24 -10.32 0.15
N GLY A 34 13.14 -10.47 -0.84
CA GLY A 34 13.05 -11.49 -1.87
C GLY A 34 11.92 -11.22 -2.87
N GLU A 35 11.94 -11.90 -4.01
CA GLU A 35 10.91 -11.74 -5.04
C GLU A 35 9.51 -12.09 -4.54
N LYS A 36 9.39 -13.17 -3.74
CA LYS A 36 8.12 -13.56 -3.12
C LYS A 36 7.59 -12.49 -2.16
N GLY A 37 8.46 -11.93 -1.30
CA GLY A 37 8.05 -10.86 -0.39
C GLY A 37 7.62 -9.60 -1.13
N VAL A 38 8.31 -9.25 -2.23
CA VAL A 38 7.88 -8.14 -3.10
C VAL A 38 6.52 -8.43 -3.73
N LEU A 39 6.29 -9.64 -4.23
CA LEU A 39 5.00 -10.05 -4.78
C LEU A 39 3.88 -9.94 -3.73
N ASP A 40 4.12 -10.38 -2.49
CA ASP A 40 3.16 -10.28 -1.40
C ASP A 40 2.81 -8.82 -1.08
N ILE A 41 3.82 -7.94 -1.02
CA ILE A 41 3.63 -6.50 -0.78
C ILE A 41 2.81 -5.86 -1.92
N VAL A 42 3.15 -6.14 -3.17
CA VAL A 42 2.42 -5.63 -4.34
C VAL A 42 0.98 -6.15 -4.35
N GLY A 43 0.78 -7.42 -4.04
CA GLY A 43 -0.53 -8.08 -3.99
C GLY A 43 -1.44 -7.46 -2.93
N ILE A 44 -0.99 -7.38 -1.67
CA ILE A 44 -1.82 -6.87 -0.58
C ILE A 44 -2.16 -5.39 -0.76
N THR A 45 -1.20 -4.58 -1.23
CA THR A 45 -1.44 -3.15 -1.43
C THR A 45 -2.36 -2.87 -2.60
N SER A 46 -2.26 -3.65 -3.69
CA SER A 46 -3.16 -3.55 -4.83
C SER A 46 -4.59 -4.00 -4.48
N TYR A 47 -4.72 -5.05 -3.67
CA TYR A 47 -6.02 -5.53 -3.18
C TYR A 47 -6.75 -4.48 -2.34
N PHE A 48 -6.09 -3.85 -1.38
CA PHE A 48 -6.73 -2.81 -0.58
C PHE A 48 -6.97 -1.52 -1.38
N ALA A 49 -6.12 -1.19 -2.36
CA ALA A 49 -6.37 -0.08 -3.27
C ALA A 49 -7.62 -0.32 -4.13
N SER A 50 -7.82 -1.53 -4.65
CA SER A 50 -9.02 -1.86 -5.44
C SER A 50 -10.29 -1.83 -4.59
N LEU A 51 -10.24 -2.37 -3.38
CA LEU A 51 -11.34 -2.29 -2.42
C LEU A 51 -11.71 -0.84 -2.10
N ALA A 52 -10.72 0.01 -1.84
CA ALA A 52 -10.94 1.44 -1.59
C ALA A 52 -11.60 2.14 -2.80
N MET A 53 -11.18 1.83 -4.03
CA MET A 53 -11.82 2.37 -5.23
C MET A 53 -13.31 1.98 -5.30
N VAL A 54 -13.66 0.73 -5.02
CA VAL A 54 -15.06 0.27 -5.00
C VAL A 54 -15.87 0.98 -3.92
N MET A 55 -15.36 1.05 -2.70
CA MET A 55 -16.06 1.68 -1.57
C MET A 55 -16.27 3.18 -1.80
N ASN A 56 -15.26 3.90 -2.31
CA ASN A 56 -15.35 5.32 -2.60
C ASN A 56 -16.33 5.60 -3.75
N THR A 57 -16.32 4.79 -4.80
CA THR A 57 -17.21 4.94 -5.96
C THR A 57 -18.67 4.69 -5.58
N THR A 58 -18.92 3.64 -4.79
CA THR A 58 -20.27 3.26 -4.36
C THR A 58 -20.77 4.05 -3.14
N ARG A 59 -19.93 4.93 -2.56
CA ARG A 59 -20.21 5.69 -1.33
C ARG A 59 -20.71 4.79 -0.20
N MET A 60 -20.07 3.62 -0.05
CA MET A 60 -20.46 2.63 0.94
C MET A 60 -20.50 3.27 2.33
N SER A 61 -21.65 3.18 2.99
CA SER A 61 -21.81 3.73 4.34
C SER A 61 -21.02 2.89 5.35
N MET A 62 -20.55 3.55 6.42
CA MET A 62 -19.95 2.83 7.55
C MET A 62 -20.95 1.81 8.11
N PRO A 63 -20.51 0.59 8.47
CA PRO A 63 -21.35 -0.34 9.20
C PRO A 63 -21.90 0.29 10.49
N SER A 64 -23.09 -0.11 10.93
CA SER A 64 -23.72 0.41 12.15
C SER A 64 -22.90 0.14 13.42
N SER A 65 -22.07 -0.90 13.41
CA SER A 65 -21.10 -1.22 14.47
C SER A 65 -19.75 -0.50 14.31
N GLY A 66 -19.56 0.26 13.24
CA GLY A 66 -18.29 0.90 12.90
C GLY A 66 -18.06 2.19 13.69
N LYS A 67 -16.88 2.29 14.33
CA LYS A 67 -16.42 3.54 14.95
C LYS A 67 -15.65 4.38 13.93
N ARG A 68 -16.08 5.63 13.71
CA ARG A 68 -15.32 6.58 12.90
C ARG A 68 -14.03 6.93 13.63
N LEU A 69 -12.89 6.74 12.96
CA LEU A 69 -11.58 7.13 13.48
C LEU A 69 -11.43 8.66 13.38
N SER A 70 -10.69 9.28 14.31
CA SER A 70 -10.29 10.68 14.16
C SER A 70 -9.42 10.83 12.92
N ARG A 71 -9.51 12.00 12.27
CA ARG A 71 -8.69 12.28 11.10
C ARG A 71 -7.27 12.55 11.56
N PHE A 72 -6.29 11.75 11.16
CA PHE A 72 -4.89 12.07 11.44
C PHE A 72 -4.53 13.46 10.85
N PRO A 73 -3.81 14.34 11.57
CA PRO A 73 -3.18 14.14 12.89
C PRO A 73 -4.01 14.64 14.10
N GLU A 74 -5.29 15.00 13.91
CA GLU A 74 -6.16 15.53 14.96
C GLU A 74 -6.37 14.56 16.13
#